data_AF-U6F044-F1
#
_entry.id   AF-U6F044-F1
#
_cell.length_a   1.000
_cell.length_b   1.000
_cell.length_c   1.000
_cell.angle_alpha   90.00
_cell.angle_beta   90.00
_cell.angle_gamma   90.00
#
_symmetry.space_group_name_H-M   'P 1'
#
loop_
_entity.id
_entity.type
_entity.pdbx_description
1 polymer ?
#
loop_
_entity_poly.entity_id
_entity_poly.type
_entity_poly.pdbx_seq_one_letter_code
_entity_poly.pdbx_strand_id
1 'polypeptide(L)' 'MSRKSKFSYEVKLAAVQQYLNSGLSYAQIAKSIGVSGRTVNQWMDSFKFKGTRCFKST' A
#
# COMPACT_ATOMS: atom_id res chain seq x y z
N MET A 1 -14.29 -1.55 -19.30
CA MET A 1 -14.38 -0.49 -18.26
C MET A 1 -13.21 -0.62 -17.30
N SER A 2 -12.18 0.21 -17.43
CA SER A 2 -11.05 0.16 -16.50
C SER A 2 -11.41 0.95 -15.24
N ARG A 3 -11.66 0.25 -14.12
CA ARG A 3 -11.79 0.87 -12.80
C ARG A 3 -10.42 1.45 -12.44
N LYS A 4 -10.15 2.69 -12.87
CA LYS A 4 -9.03 3.46 -12.32
C LYS A 4 -9.21 3.46 -10.81
N SER A 5 -8.26 2.82 -10.13
CA SER A 5 -8.15 2.83 -8.67
C SER A 5 -8.42 4.26 -8.18
N LYS A 6 -9.46 4.46 -7.35
CA LYS A 6 -9.78 5.77 -6.74
C LYS A 6 -8.59 6.40 -6.01
N PHE A 7 -7.59 5.59 -5.69
CA PHE A 7 -6.36 5.99 -5.03
C PHE A 7 -5.18 5.95 -5.99
N SER A 8 -4.51 7.10 -6.12
CA SER A 8 -3.24 7.27 -6.83
C SER A 8 -2.12 6.48 -6.17
N TYR A 9 -1.07 6.19 -6.94
CA TYR A 9 0.13 5.48 -6.46
C TYR A 9 0.77 6.17 -5.25
N GLU A 10 0.79 7.50 -5.24
CA GLU A 10 1.32 8.32 -4.15
C GLU A 10 0.63 8.05 -2.81
N VAL A 11 -0.70 7.87 -2.81
CA VAL A 11 -1.45 7.57 -1.58
C VAL A 11 -1.07 6.19 -1.03
N LYS A 12 -0.83 5.23 -1.92
CA LYS A 12 -0.37 3.89 -1.54
C LYS A 12 1.05 3.94 -0.95
N LEU A 13 1.92 4.73 -1.57
CA LEU A 13 3.30 4.94 -1.09
C LEU A 13 3.32 5.63 0.28
N ALA A 14 2.52 6.68 0.46
CA ALA A 14 2.41 7.39 1.74
C ALA A 14 1.96 6.45 2.87
N ALA A 15 1.01 5.55 2.59
CA ALA A 15 0.58 4.53 3.56
C ALA A 15 1.71 3.56 3.94
N VAL A 16 2.49 3.09 2.96
CA VAL A 16 3.63 2.20 3.18
C VAL A 16 4.75 2.93 3.93
N GLN A 17 5.02 4.19 3.60
CA GLN A 17 6.02 5.00 4.30
C GLN A 17 5.61 5.27 5.74
N GLN A 18 4.34 5.59 6.03
CA GLN A 18 3.87 5.75 7.42
C GLN A 18 4.02 4.46 8.23
N TYR A 19 3.75 3.30 7.62
CA TYR A 19 4.01 2.00 8.27
C TYR A 19 5.49 1.82 8.64
N LEU A 20 6.39 2.10 7.68
CA LEU A 20 7.83 1.94 7.88
C LEU A 20 8.43 2.96 8.84
N ASN A 21 7.97 4.21 8.78
CA ASN A 21 8.58 5.34 9.49
C ASN A 21 7.99 5.56 10.88
N SER A 22 6.69 5.28 11.07
CA SER A 22 6.01 5.48 12.35
C SER A 22 5.69 4.19 13.09
N GLY A 23 5.93 3.01 12.49
CA GLY A 23 5.61 1.71 13.11
C GLY A 23 4.11 1.52 13.40
N LEU A 24 3.25 2.32 12.76
CA LEU A 24 1.82 2.32 12.99
C LEU A 24 1.19 1.05 12.42
N SER A 25 0.17 0.53 13.10
CA SER A 25 -0.56 -0.64 12.62
C SER A 25 -1.41 -0.29 11.39
N TYR A 26 -1.70 -1.27 10.53
CA TYR A 26 -2.51 -1.07 9.31
C TYR A 26 -3.84 -0.35 9.58
N ALA A 27 -4.48 -0.62 10.73
CA ALA A 27 -5.72 0.03 11.14
C ALA A 27 -5.55 1.53 11.45
N GLN A 28 -4.43 1.92 12.06
CA GLN A 28 -4.13 3.32 12.36
C GLN A 28 -3.86 4.11 11.09
N ILE A 29 -3.07 3.54 10.16
CA ILE A 29 -2.78 4.13 8.86
C ILE A 29 -4.06 4.26 8.03
N ALA A 30 -4.89 3.21 8.06
CA ALA A 30 -6.19 3.22 7.41
C ALA A 30 -7.08 4.37 7.92
N LYS A 31 -7.14 4.54 9.25
CA LYS A 31 -7.88 5.63 9.90
C LYS A 31 -7.30 7.01 9.55
N SER A 32 -5.97 7.15 9.47
CA SER A 32 -5.31 8.42 9.13
C SER A 32 -5.55 8.86 7.69
N ILE A 33 -5.70 7.91 6.75
CA ILE A 33 -5.89 8.19 5.32
C ILE A 33 -7.38 8.08 4.92
N GLY A 34 -8.26 7.71 5.86
CA GLY A 34 -9.69 7.52 5.61
C GLY A 34 -10.00 6.32 4.72
N VAL A 35 -9.14 5.30 4.73
CA VAL A 35 -9.33 4.06 3.98
C VAL A 35 -9.66 2.89 4.90
N SER A 36 -10.10 1.77 4.34
CA SER A 36 -10.30 0.55 5.13
C SER A 36 -8.98 -0.16 5.37
N GLY A 37 -8.82 -0.82 6.53
CA GLY A 37 -7.64 -1.64 6.82
C GLY A 37 -7.39 -2.73 5.77
N ARG A 38 -8.47 -3.25 5.16
CA ARG A 38 -8.41 -4.20 4.04
C ARG A 38 -7.75 -3.59 2.80
N THR A 39 -8.01 -2.31 2.53
CA THR A 39 -7.38 -1.58 1.41
C THR A 39 -5.88 -1.41 1.64
N VAL A 40 -5.46 -1.06 2.86
CA VAL A 40 -4.04 -0.96 3.22
C VAL A 40 -3.35 -2.32 3.09
N ASN A 41 -4.00 -3.40 3.52
CA ASN A 41 -3.48 -4.76 3.38
C ASN A 41 -3.27 -5.12 1.89
N GLN A 42 -4.25 -4.86 1.02
CA GLN A 42 -4.10 -5.06 -0.44
C GLN A 42 -2.94 -4.25 -1.04
N TRP A 43 -2.68 -3.05 -0.54
CA TRP A 43 -1.54 -2.24 -0.98
C TRP A 43 -0.21 -2.84 -0.54
N MET A 44 -0.13 -3.32 0.71
CA MET A 44 1.03 -4.02 1.25
C MET A 44 1.32 -5.31 0.49
N ASP A 45 0.30 -6.12 0.20
CA ASP A 45 0.44 -7.32 -0.64
C ASP A 45 0.93 -6.97 -2.04
N SER A 46 0.37 -5.92 -2.65
CA SER A 46 0.84 -5.43 -3.95
C SER A 46 2.29 -4.94 -3.90
N PHE A 47 2.72 -4.34 -2.78
CA PHE A 47 4.08 -3.87 -2.56
C PHE A 47 5.05 -5.03 -2.34
N LYS A 48 4.67 -6.03 -1.53
CA LYS A 48 5.42 -7.28 -1.32
C LYS A 48 5.57 -8.06 -2.62
N PHE A 49 4.50 -8.18 -3.40
CA PHE A 49 4.51 -8.91 -4.67
C PHE A 49 5.32 -8.19 -5.75
N LYS A 50 5.30 -6.85 -5.78
CA LYS A 50 6.24 -6.07 -6.60
C LYS A 50 7.69 -6.20 -6.12
N GLY A 51 7.91 -6.36 -4.82
CA GLY A 51 9.22 -6.60 -4.22
C GLY A 51 9.86 -7.94 -4.62
N THR A 52 9.07 -8.98 -4.91
CA THR A 52 9.58 -10.32 -5.24
C THR A 52 9.71 -10.65 -6.73
N ARG A 53 9.25 -9.79 -7.66
CA ARG A 53 9.28 -10.10 -9.11
C ARG A 53 10.05 -9.11 -10.00
N CYS A 54 10.83 -8.20 -9.45
CA CYS A 54 11.54 -7.21 -10.27
C CYS A 54 13.08 -7.33 -10.30
N PHE A 55 13.71 -8.38 -9.74
CA PHE A 55 15.18 -8.51 -9.84
C PHE A 55 15.74 -9.93 -9.97
N LYS A 56 15.16 -10.75 -10.83
CA LYS A 56 15.92 -11.77 -11.57
C LYS A 56 15.41 -11.82 -13.00
N SER A 57 15.88 -10.88 -13.81
CA SER A 57 16.09 -11.13 -15.23
C SER A 57 17.27 -12.09 -15.37
N THR A 58 17.01 -13.30 -15.85
CA THR A 58 17.99 -14.12 -16.57
C THR A 58 17.41 -14.35 -17.94
#